data_AF-A0A7G7Z5N8-F1
#
_entry.id   AF-A0A7G7Z5N8-F1
#
_cell.length_a   1.000
_cell.length_b   1.000
_cell.length_c   1.000
_cell.angle_alpha   90.00
_cell.angle_beta   90.00
_cell.angle_gamma   90.00
#
_symmetry.space_group_name_H-M   'P 1'
#
loop_
_entity.id
_entity.type
_entity.pdbx_description
1 polymer ?
#
loop_
_entity_poly.entity_id
_entity_poly.type
_entity_poly.pdbx_seq_one_letter_code
_entity_poly.pdbx_strand_id
1 'polypeptide(L)'
;MPFPFAATDLPEVLAVEGGSSYCLSDSDNRCIGFGQFWPGKQGAVHIGRIVISPEARGSGAGRLLCEKLIAQARQSTGASTVTLRVYRDNPAARSLYSSLGFFIVESESIDDLLFMSTAANKVAREITSKL
;
A
#
# COMPACT_ATOMS: atom_id res chain seq x y z
N MET A 1 13.96 -8.97 2.16
CA MET A 1 13.42 -10.27 1.70
C MET A 1 14.59 -10.98 1.03
N PRO A 2 15.04 -12.14 1.54
CA PRO A 2 16.09 -12.90 0.88
C PRO A 2 15.59 -13.32 -0.51
N PHE A 3 16.47 -13.22 -1.52
CA PHE A 3 16.20 -13.71 -2.86
C PHE A 3 17.32 -14.68 -3.25
N PRO A 4 16.99 -15.86 -3.83
CA PRO A 4 15.64 -16.39 -4.05
C PRO A 4 14.99 -16.94 -2.75
N PHE A 5 13.68 -17.17 -2.78
CA PHE A 5 12.91 -17.88 -1.73
C PHE A 5 11.88 -18.83 -2.37
N ALA A 6 11.47 -19.90 -1.69
CA ALA A 6 10.45 -20.81 -2.21
C ALA A 6 9.04 -20.26 -1.94
N ALA A 7 8.08 -20.54 -2.84
CA ALA A 7 6.70 -20.07 -2.67
C ALA A 7 6.05 -20.58 -1.37
N THR A 8 6.47 -21.75 -0.89
CA THR A 8 6.05 -22.34 0.40
C THR A 8 6.46 -21.49 1.60
N ASP A 9 7.53 -20.72 1.47
CA ASP A 9 8.09 -19.89 2.55
C ASP A 9 7.40 -18.53 2.60
N LEU A 10 6.61 -18.17 1.57
CA LEU A 10 5.99 -16.86 1.45
C LEU A 10 5.16 -16.48 2.69
N PRO A 11 4.34 -17.36 3.32
CA PRO A 11 3.62 -16.99 4.54
C PRO A 11 4.54 -16.55 5.68
N GLU A 12 5.65 -17.25 5.89
CA GLU A 12 6.64 -16.91 6.91
C GLU A 12 7.38 -15.61 6.56
N VAL A 13 7.80 -15.46 5.30
CA VAL A 13 8.49 -14.25 4.83
C VAL A 13 7.57 -13.02 4.88
N LEU A 14 6.26 -13.22 4.73
CA LEU A 14 5.27 -12.17 4.84
C LEU A 14 4.90 -11.84 6.29
N ALA A 15 5.16 -12.74 7.24
CA ALA A 15 4.76 -12.58 8.62
C ALA A 15 5.37 -11.31 9.23
N VAL A 16 4.50 -10.39 9.61
CA VAL A 16 4.83 -9.19 10.37
C VAL A 16 3.78 -9.11 11.47
N GLU A 17 4.21 -8.94 12.72
CA GLU A 17 3.30 -8.84 13.85
C GLU A 17 2.28 -7.70 13.64
N GLY A 18 0.99 -7.99 13.82
CA GLY A 18 -0.11 -7.07 13.53
C GLY A 18 -0.31 -6.74 12.04
N GLY A 19 0.43 -7.38 11.14
CA GLY A 19 0.32 -7.20 9.70
C GLY A 19 -0.83 -8.00 9.08
N SER A 20 -1.34 -7.52 7.95
CA SER A 20 -2.37 -8.22 7.19
C SER A 20 -2.16 -8.01 5.69
N SER A 21 -2.28 -9.11 4.94
CA SER A 21 -2.06 -9.18 3.50
C SER A 21 -3.37 -9.40 2.77
N TYR A 22 -3.53 -8.76 1.61
CA TYR A 22 -4.75 -8.81 0.81
C TYR A 22 -4.42 -8.99 -0.67
N CYS A 23 -5.30 -9.73 -1.36
CA CYS A 23 -5.32 -9.81 -2.82
C CYS A 23 -6.46 -8.94 -3.35
N LEU A 24 -6.20 -8.21 -4.43
CA LEU A 24 -7.24 -7.63 -5.27
C LEU A 24 -7.59 -8.65 -6.35
N SER A 25 -8.87 -9.01 -6.44
CA SER A 25 -9.37 -9.92 -7.47
C SER A 25 -10.19 -9.18 -8.52
N ASP A 26 -10.15 -9.66 -9.76
CA ASP A 26 -11.06 -9.23 -10.84
C ASP A 26 -12.45 -9.89 -10.72
N SER A 27 -13.34 -9.64 -11.68
CA SER A 27 -14.69 -10.22 -11.73
C SER A 27 -14.71 -11.74 -11.89
N ASP A 28 -13.60 -12.33 -12.37
CA ASP A 28 -13.45 -13.77 -12.58
C ASP A 28 -12.74 -14.43 -11.38
N ASN A 29 -12.61 -13.71 -10.25
CA ASN A 29 -11.89 -14.12 -9.05
C ASN A 29 -10.38 -14.38 -9.26
N ARG A 30 -9.77 -13.86 -10.32
CA ARG A 30 -8.31 -13.94 -10.51
C ARG A 30 -7.62 -12.86 -9.70
N CYS A 31 -6.55 -13.25 -8.99
CA CYS A 31 -5.71 -12.29 -8.27
C CYS A 31 -4.95 -11.40 -9.27
N ILE A 32 -5.26 -10.10 -9.27
CA ILE A 32 -4.64 -9.08 -10.13
C ILE A 32 -3.73 -8.12 -9.35
N GLY A 33 -3.71 -8.21 -8.03
CA GLY A 33 -2.85 -7.39 -7.20
C GLY A 33 -2.69 -7.93 -5.79
N PHE A 34 -1.62 -7.53 -5.13
CA PHE A 34 -1.32 -7.88 -3.75
C PHE A 34 -0.81 -6.65 -3.01
N GLY A 35 -1.21 -6.51 -1.75
CA GLY A 35 -0.73 -5.47 -0.86
C GLY A 35 -0.81 -5.91 0.59
N GLN A 36 -0.01 -5.26 1.42
CA GLN A 36 0.04 -5.55 2.84
C GLN A 36 0.09 -4.26 3.65
N PHE A 37 -0.49 -4.28 4.84
CA PHE A 37 -0.23 -3.27 5.85
C PHE A 37 0.32 -3.90 7.13
N TRP A 38 1.02 -3.10 7.95
CA TRP A 38 1.48 -3.47 9.29
C TRP A 38 1.61 -2.24 10.20
N PRO A 39 1.66 -2.40 11.53
CA PRO A 39 1.82 -1.29 12.46
C PRO A 39 3.09 -0.48 12.18
N GLY A 40 2.95 0.84 12.17
CA GLY A 40 4.04 1.81 12.04
C GLY A 40 4.36 2.48 13.37
N LYS A 41 5.26 3.48 13.32
CA LYS A 41 5.60 4.30 14.49
C LYS A 41 4.42 5.21 14.86
N GLN A 42 4.34 5.58 16.14
CA GLN A 42 3.41 6.62 16.64
C GLN A 42 1.94 6.34 16.30
N GLY A 43 1.52 5.07 16.29
CA GLY A 43 0.14 4.67 15.98
C GLY A 43 -0.25 4.82 14.50
N ALA A 44 0.71 5.10 13.61
CA ALA A 44 0.50 5.01 12.18
C ALA A 44 0.38 3.54 11.73
N VAL A 45 -0.13 3.34 10.53
CA VAL A 45 -0.03 2.07 9.81
C VAL A 45 0.85 2.26 8.57
N HIS A 46 1.69 1.30 8.25
CA HIS A 46 2.53 1.30 7.06
C HIS A 46 1.94 0.38 6.01
N ILE A 47 1.78 0.86 4.78
CA ILE A 47 1.40 0.03 3.64
C ILE A 47 2.62 -0.25 2.77
N GLY A 48 2.68 -1.45 2.22
CA GLY A 48 3.79 -1.86 1.36
C GLY A 48 3.52 -3.17 0.65
N ARG A 49 4.58 -3.67 -0.01
CA ARG A 49 4.51 -4.87 -0.87
C ARG A 49 3.39 -4.74 -1.91
N ILE A 50 3.16 -3.53 -2.41
CA ILE A 50 2.11 -3.20 -3.38
C ILE A 50 2.56 -3.66 -4.76
N VAL A 51 1.84 -4.59 -5.35
CA VAL A 51 2.11 -5.13 -6.68
C VAL A 51 0.81 -5.32 -7.45
N ILE A 52 0.84 -4.98 -8.74
CA ILE A 52 -0.25 -5.20 -9.70
C ILE A 52 0.31 -6.08 -10.83
N SER A 53 -0.47 -7.09 -11.22
CA SER A 53 -0.15 -7.96 -12.36
C SER A 53 0.11 -7.09 -13.59
N PRO A 54 1.13 -7.41 -14.43
CA PRO A 54 1.46 -6.63 -15.61
C PRO A 54 0.24 -6.33 -16.51
N GLU A 55 -0.63 -7.31 -16.68
CA GLU A 55 -1.83 -7.27 -17.53
C GLU A 55 -2.90 -6.31 -17.00
N ALA A 56 -2.91 -6.03 -15.70
CA ALA A 56 -3.88 -5.16 -15.04
C ALA A 56 -3.35 -3.72 -14.84
N ARG A 57 -2.12 -3.39 -15.24
CA ARG A 57 -1.54 -2.04 -15.07
C ARG A 57 -2.21 -1.03 -16.00
N GLY A 58 -2.16 0.25 -15.62
CA GLY A 58 -2.78 1.34 -16.40
C GLY A 58 -4.32 1.40 -16.33
N SER A 59 -4.97 0.44 -15.67
CA SER A 59 -6.43 0.37 -15.52
C SER A 59 -7.00 1.09 -14.29
N GLY A 60 -6.13 1.65 -13.44
CA GLY A 60 -6.51 2.17 -12.12
C GLY A 60 -6.46 1.13 -10.99
N ALA A 61 -6.11 -0.14 -11.25
CA ALA A 61 -6.04 -1.20 -10.23
C ALA A 61 -5.13 -0.86 -9.04
N GLY A 62 -4.00 -0.17 -9.26
CA GLY A 62 -3.12 0.27 -8.18
C GLY A 62 -3.78 1.24 -7.19
N ARG A 63 -4.59 2.17 -7.71
CA ARG A 63 -5.39 3.09 -6.90
C ARG A 63 -6.43 2.33 -6.09
N LEU A 64 -7.20 1.46 -6.76
CA LEU A 64 -8.21 0.65 -6.11
C LEU A 64 -7.63 -0.22 -4.98
N LEU A 65 -6.49 -0.85 -5.22
CA LEU A 65 -5.78 -1.64 -4.21
C LEU A 65 -5.37 -0.77 -3.02
N CYS A 66 -4.73 0.38 -3.24
CA CYS A 66 -4.31 1.26 -2.15
C CYS A 66 -5.49 1.79 -1.34
N GLU A 67 -6.56 2.24 -1.99
CA GLU A 67 -7.79 2.73 -1.35
C GLU A 67 -8.42 1.66 -0.44
N LYS A 68 -8.58 0.43 -0.96
CA LYS A 68 -9.10 -0.71 -0.17
C LYS A 68 -8.17 -1.08 0.97
N LEU A 69 -6.87 -1.14 0.72
CA LEU A 69 -5.87 -1.49 1.73
C LEU A 69 -5.84 -0.47 2.87
N ILE A 70 -5.92 0.83 2.55
CA ILE A 70 -6.00 1.92 3.54
C ILE A 70 -7.29 1.84 4.35
N ALA A 71 -8.42 1.54 3.71
CA ALA A 71 -9.69 1.35 4.39
C ALA A 71 -9.64 0.17 5.38
N GLN A 72 -9.10 -0.98 4.95
CA GLN A 72 -8.89 -2.15 5.81
C GLN A 72 -7.94 -1.83 6.97
N ALA A 73 -6.79 -1.22 6.68
CA ALA A 73 -5.81 -0.82 7.68
C ALA A 73 -6.43 0.07 8.76
N ARG A 74 -7.21 1.08 8.36
CA ARG A 74 -7.93 1.97 9.28
C ARG A 74 -8.98 1.22 10.10
N GLN A 75 -9.77 0.35 9.47
CA GLN A 75 -10.82 -0.42 10.16
C GLN A 75 -10.24 -1.37 11.20
N SER A 76 -9.13 -2.04 10.89
CA SER A 76 -8.50 -3.03 11.76
C SER A 76 -7.68 -2.43 12.89
N THR A 77 -7.11 -1.23 12.69
CA THR A 77 -6.13 -0.65 13.64
C THR A 77 -6.59 0.64 14.31
N GLY A 78 -7.61 1.33 13.76
CA GLY A 78 -7.98 2.68 14.19
C GLY A 78 -6.98 3.78 13.80
N ALA A 79 -5.93 3.46 13.02
CA ALA A 79 -4.88 4.41 12.67
C ALA A 79 -5.43 5.66 11.94
N SER A 80 -4.98 6.84 12.39
CA SER A 80 -5.29 8.13 11.76
C SER A 80 -4.31 8.51 10.66
N THR A 81 -3.18 7.81 10.57
CA THR A 81 -2.06 8.12 9.66
C THR A 81 -1.63 6.87 8.92
N VAL A 82 -1.42 6.99 7.60
CA VAL A 82 -0.86 5.93 6.76
C VAL A 82 0.48 6.39 6.20
N THR A 83 1.46 5.48 6.21
CA THR A 83 2.81 5.72 5.70
C THR A 83 3.20 4.69 4.65
N LEU A 84 4.15 5.03 3.79
CA LEU A 84 4.77 4.11 2.83
C LEU A 84 6.18 4.54 2.48
N ARG A 85 6.95 3.65 1.86
CA ARG A 85 8.21 3.99 1.19
C ARG A 85 8.12 3.74 -0.31
N VAL A 86 8.76 4.60 -1.10
CA VAL A 86 8.81 4.50 -2.57
C VAL A 86 10.16 4.98 -3.09
N TYR A 87 10.75 4.23 -4.02
CA TYR A 87 12.00 4.64 -4.66
C TYR A 87 11.78 5.89 -5.51
N ARG A 88 12.79 6.77 -5.56
CA ARG A 88 12.75 8.01 -6.35
C ARG A 88 12.61 7.72 -7.85
N ASP A 89 13.18 6.63 -8.33
CA ASP A 89 13.13 6.18 -9.73
C ASP A 89 11.81 5.50 -10.13
N ASN A 90 10.80 5.49 -9.24
CA ASN A 90 9.47 4.95 -9.52
C ASN A 90 8.43 6.07 -9.68
N PRO A 91 8.45 6.83 -10.80
CA PRO A 91 7.56 7.96 -11.01
C PRO A 91 6.08 7.55 -11.05
N ALA A 92 5.77 6.34 -11.52
CA ALA A 92 4.41 5.82 -11.57
C ALA A 92 3.81 5.65 -10.16
N ALA A 93 4.54 4.99 -9.25
CA ALA A 93 4.10 4.83 -7.87
C ALA A 93 4.06 6.17 -7.12
N ARG A 94 5.05 7.05 -7.32
CA ARG A 94 5.06 8.39 -6.72
C ARG A 94 3.85 9.23 -7.14
N SER A 95 3.50 9.21 -8.42
CA SER A 95 2.31 9.89 -8.94
C SER A 95 1.03 9.32 -8.33
N LEU A 96 0.91 8.00 -8.28
CA LEU A 96 -0.20 7.32 -7.62
C LEU A 96 -0.36 7.75 -6.16
N TYR A 97 0.70 7.66 -5.35
CA TYR A 97 0.63 8.01 -3.93
C TYR A 97 0.33 9.49 -3.71
N SER A 98 0.93 10.37 -4.50
CA SER A 98 0.64 11.82 -4.44
C SER A 98 -0.83 12.10 -4.76
N SER A 99 -1.39 11.40 -5.75
CA SER A 99 -2.81 11.51 -6.13
C SER A 99 -3.77 10.92 -5.08
N LEU A 100 -3.27 10.11 -4.15
CA LEU A 100 -3.98 9.63 -2.97
C LEU A 100 -3.79 10.56 -1.76
N GLY A 101 -3.12 11.71 -1.94
CA GLY A 101 -2.90 12.69 -0.90
C GLY A 101 -1.73 12.37 0.04
N PHE A 102 -0.84 11.45 -0.34
CA PHE A 102 0.44 11.29 0.35
C PHE A 102 1.39 12.45 0.03
N PHE A 103 2.13 12.89 1.04
CA PHE A 103 3.19 13.89 0.92
C PHE A 103 4.51 13.30 1.40
N ILE A 104 5.63 13.83 0.88
CA ILE A 104 6.98 13.39 1.26
C ILE A 104 7.33 13.96 2.65
N VAL A 105 7.92 13.11 3.50
CA VAL A 105 8.55 13.53 4.76
C VAL A 105 10.06 13.48 4.57
N GLU A 106 10.66 14.62 4.26
CA GLU A 106 12.09 14.71 3.92
C GLU A 106 12.99 14.22 5.07
N SER A 107 12.62 14.50 6.32
CA SER A 107 13.39 14.07 7.51
C SER A 107 13.45 12.55 7.72
N GLU A 108 12.58 11.77 7.06
CA GLU A 108 12.57 10.30 7.14
C GLU A 108 12.94 9.62 5.80
N SER A 109 13.26 10.43 4.80
CA SER A 109 13.68 10.01 3.47
C SER A 109 15.20 9.87 3.41
N ILE A 110 15.66 8.96 2.56
CA ILE A 110 17.09 8.81 2.23
C ILE A 110 17.29 9.11 0.74
N ASP A 111 18.52 8.95 0.26
CA ASP A 111 18.92 9.40 -1.08
C ASP A 111 18.07 8.79 -2.20
N ASP A 112 17.82 7.49 -2.18
CA ASP A 112 17.07 6.79 -3.23
C ASP A 112 15.62 6.43 -2.84
N LEU A 113 15.28 6.54 -1.54
CA LEU A 113 14.03 6.03 -0.99
C LEU A 113 13.28 7.10 -0.20
N LEU A 114 12.12 7.49 -0.71
CA LEU A 114 11.23 8.46 -0.09
C LEU A 114 10.38 7.79 0.99
N PHE A 115 10.18 8.49 2.09
CA PHE A 115 9.12 8.20 3.05
C PHE A 115 7.94 9.15 2.78
N MET A 116 6.73 8.59 2.64
CA MET A 116 5.53 9.37 2.41
C MET A 116 4.47 9.10 3.47
N SER A 117 3.68 10.11 3.80
CA SER A 117 2.63 10.05 4.82
C SER A 117 1.33 10.69 4.36
N THR A 118 0.19 10.23 4.86
CA THR A 118 -1.11 10.89 4.71
C THR A 118 -2.03 10.63 5.89
N ALA A 119 -3.05 11.46 6.05
CA ALA A 119 -4.12 11.20 7.00
C ALA A 119 -5.09 10.15 6.43
N ALA A 120 -5.38 9.10 7.20
CA ALA A 120 -6.21 7.97 6.76
C ALA A 120 -7.64 8.37 6.38
N ASN A 121 -8.16 9.48 6.94
CA ASN A 121 -9.48 10.03 6.63
C ASN A 121 -9.54 10.79 5.29
N LYS A 122 -8.40 11.26 4.76
CA LYS A 122 -8.34 12.05 3.52
C LYS A 122 -8.55 11.17 2.29
N VAL A 123 -8.06 9.94 2.34
CA VAL A 123 -8.16 8.96 1.26
C VAL A 123 -9.58 8.40 1.11
N ALA A 124 -10.29 8.19 2.23
CA ALA A 124 -11.62 7.60 2.22
C ALA A 124 -12.72 8.49 1.63
N ARG A 125 -12.53 9.83 1.59
CA ARG A 125 -13.54 10.77 1.09
C ARG A 125 -13.78 10.67 -0.42
N GLU A 126 -12.82 10.19 -1.20
CA GLU A 126 -12.98 10.04 -2.65
C GLU A 126 -13.90 8.85 -3.02
N ILE A 127 -13.89 7.79 -2.20
CA ILE A 127 -14.62 6.54 -2.44
C ILE A 127 -16.15 6.74 -2.36
N THR A 128 -16.63 7.57 -1.43
CA THR A 128 -18.08 7.81 -1.24
C THR A 128 -18.68 8.77 -2.29
N SER A 129 -17.87 9.46 -3.09
CA SER A 129 -18.37 10.45 -4.07
C SER A 129 -18.72 9.86 -5.46
N LYS A 130 -18.51 8.55 -5.67
CA LYS A 130 -18.71 7.87 -6.96
C LYS A 130 -19.64 6.65 -6.88
N LEU A 131 -20.51 6.58 -5.88
CA LEU A 131 -21.63 5.64 -5.80
C LEU A 131 -22.95 6.40 -5.78
#